data_AF-A0AA39SJ13-F1
#
_entry.id   AF-A0AA39SJ13-F1
#
_cell.length_a   1.000
_cell.length_b   1.000
_cell.length_c   1.000
_cell.angle_alpha   90.00
_cell.angle_beta   90.00
_cell.angle_gamma   90.00
#
_symmetry.space_group_name_H-M   'P 1'
#
loop_
_entity.id
_entity.type
_entity.pdbx_description
1 polymer ?
#
loop_
_entity_poly.entity_id
_entity_poly.type
_entity_poly.pdbx_seq_one_letter_code
_entity_poly.pdbx_strand_id
1 'polypeptide(L)'
;MSNRKDPAWKYGVEVGSGEQKGYKVIQCNFCDKILKGGVYRMKEHLAGVHGNAAPCTMVPPEVKDEIKAYIDKNDAAKKGHK
;
A
#
# COMPACT_ATOMS: atom_id res chain seq x y z
N MET A 1 -9.49 14.20 14.70
CA MET A 1 -9.51 12.78 14.29
C MET A 1 -8.68 12.65 13.03
N SER A 2 -7.49 12.04 13.13
CA SER A 2 -6.52 12.01 12.03
C SER A 2 -7.10 11.27 10.83
N ASN A 3 -7.38 12.05 9.78
CA ASN A 3 -7.94 11.62 8.52
C ASN A 3 -6.90 10.75 7.80
N ARG A 4 -6.83 9.45 8.12
CA ARG A 4 -6.07 8.50 7.31
C ARG A 4 -6.79 8.38 5.96
N LYS A 5 -6.49 9.31 5.08
CA LYS A 5 -7.09 9.51 3.74
C LYS A 5 -6.72 8.42 2.74
N ASP A 6 -6.01 7.39 3.20
CA ASP A 6 -5.34 6.42 2.37
C ASP A 6 -6.12 5.11 2.34
N PRO A 7 -6.72 4.74 1.19
CA PRO A 7 -7.57 3.56 1.08
C PRO A 7 -6.80 2.26 1.32
N ALA A 8 -5.47 2.24 1.20
CA ALA A 8 -4.67 1.04 1.44
C ALA A 8 -4.78 0.51 2.88
N TRP A 9 -5.08 1.37 3.86
CA TRP A 9 -5.32 0.95 5.25
C TRP A 9 -6.63 0.17 5.44
N LYS A 10 -7.57 0.24 4.49
CA LYS A 10 -8.78 -0.59 4.53
C LYS A 10 -8.47 -2.06 4.22
N TYR A 11 -7.45 -2.27 3.40
CA TYR A 11 -7.07 -3.57 2.85
C TYR A 11 -5.82 -4.18 3.51
N GLY A 12 -5.23 -3.46 4.45
CA GLY A 12 -4.03 -3.86 5.14
C GLY A 12 -4.05 -3.43 6.60
N VAL A 13 -3.72 -4.36 7.48
CA VAL A 13 -3.67 -4.12 8.93
C VAL A 13 -2.23 -3.98 9.41
N GLU A 14 -1.97 -3.01 10.27
CA GLU A 14 -0.67 -2.86 10.92
C GLU A 14 -0.49 -3.96 11.95
N VAL A 15 0.43 -4.89 11.70
CA VAL A 15 0.71 -6.04 12.58
C VAL A 15 1.94 -5.84 13.44
N GLY A 16 2.65 -4.73 13.25
CA GLY A 16 3.79 -4.38 14.08
C GLY A 16 4.59 -3.22 13.52
N SER A 17 5.70 -2.93 14.18
CA SER A 17 6.69 -1.96 13.74
C SER A 17 8.05 -2.65 13.66
N GLY A 18 8.82 -2.37 12.61
CA GLY A 18 10.15 -2.92 12.45
C GLY A 18 11.10 -2.29 13.48
N GLU A 19 11.49 -3.09 14.47
CA GLU A 19 12.28 -2.69 15.65
C GLU A 19 13.54 -1.87 15.31
N GLN A 20 14.21 -2.17 14.19
CA GLN A 20 15.46 -1.50 13.80
C GLN A 20 15.31 -0.20 12.97
N LYS A 21 14.16 0.06 12.35
CA LYS A 21 14.03 1.16 11.35
C LYS A 21 12.74 1.99 11.49
N GLY A 22 11.90 1.69 12.47
CA GLY A 22 10.66 2.45 12.72
C GLY A 22 9.63 2.38 11.59
N TYR A 23 9.77 1.46 10.62
CA TYR A 23 8.77 1.28 9.58
C TYR A 23 7.60 0.45 10.09
N LYS A 24 6.40 0.78 9.62
CA LYS A 24 5.20 -0.01 9.92
C LYS A 24 5.22 -1.31 9.13
N VAL A 25 4.87 -2.40 9.80
CA VAL A 25 4.70 -3.72 9.19
C VAL A 25 3.21 -3.92 8.96
N ILE A 26 2.82 -4.15 7.72
CA ILE A 26 1.41 -4.25 7.33
C ILE A 26 1.16 -5.62 6.72
N GLN A 27 0.16 -6.34 7.23
CA GLN A 27 -0.34 -7.58 6.65
C GLN A 27 -1.45 -7.27 5.65
N CYS A 28 -1.38 -7.88 4.47
CA CYS A 28 -2.41 -7.77 3.45
C CYS A 28 -3.61 -8.65 3.81
N ASN A 29 -4.82 -8.11 3.82
CA ASN A 29 -6.02 -8.88 4.17
C ASN A 29 -6.47 -9.86 3.08
N PHE A 30 -5.91 -9.76 1.87
CA PHE A 30 -6.28 -10.63 0.75
C PHE A 30 -5.37 -11.84 0.61
N CYS A 31 -4.07 -11.68 0.85
CA CYS A 31 -3.10 -12.75 0.69
C CYS A 31 -2.32 -13.11 1.96
N ASP A 32 -2.69 -12.50 3.08
CA ASP A 32 -2.04 -12.64 4.39
C ASP A 32 -0.52 -12.38 4.38
N LYS A 33 -0.03 -11.75 3.31
CA LYS A 33 1.40 -11.47 3.15
C LYS A 33 1.79 -10.29 4.03
N ILE A 34 2.84 -10.50 4.81
CA ILE A 34 3.43 -9.45 5.65
C ILE A 34 4.38 -8.59 4.81
N LEU A 35 4.04 -7.32 4.67
CA LEU A 35 4.83 -6.30 3.98
C LEU A 35 5.59 -5.45 4.99
N LYS A 36 6.92 -5.58 4.94
CA LYS A 36 7.87 -4.77 5.70
C LYS A 36 8.21 -3.53 4.87
N GLY A 37 7.83 -2.34 5.34
CA GLY A 37 8.08 -1.07 4.64
C GLY A 37 6.88 -0.10 4.58
N GLY A 38 5.86 -0.33 5.39
CA GLY A 38 4.74 0.58 5.58
C GLY A 38 3.73 0.60 4.42
N VAL A 39 2.88 1.62 4.44
CA VAL A 39 1.72 1.74 3.54
C VAL A 39 2.13 1.93 2.07
N TYR A 40 3.33 2.46 1.81
CA TYR A 40 3.81 2.65 0.43
C TYR A 40 3.91 1.32 -0.32
N ARG A 41 4.58 0.32 0.27
CA ARG A 41 4.67 -1.02 -0.32
C ARG A 41 3.32 -1.74 -0.36
N MET A 42 2.43 -1.47 0.60
CA MET A 42 1.06 -2.00 0.58
C MET A 42 0.27 -1.46 -0.63
N LYS A 43 0.39 -0.17 -0.96
CA LYS A 43 -0.23 0.39 -2.16
C LYS A 43 0.26 -0.28 -3.44
N GLU A 44 1.58 -0.40 -3.61
CA GLU A 44 2.17 -1.07 -4.79
C GLU A 44 1.69 -2.53 -4.90
N HIS A 45 1.68 -3.25 -3.77
CA HIS A 45 1.19 -4.62 -3.68
C HIS A 45 -0.28 -4.76 -4.08
N LEU A 46 -1.16 -3.89 -3.57
CA LEU A 46 -2.59 -3.90 -3.87
C LEU A 46 -2.89 -3.46 -5.30
N ALA A 47 -2.24 -2.40 -5.80
CA ALA A 47 -2.42 -1.91 -7.17
C ALA A 47 -1.85 -2.87 -8.23
N GLY A 48 -1.06 -3.87 -7.80
CA GLY A 48 -0.39 -4.79 -8.71
C GLY A 48 0.66 -4.11 -9.59
N VAL A 49 1.19 -2.96 -9.15
CA VAL A 49 2.23 -2.23 -9.87
C VAL A 49 3.56 -2.95 -9.64
N HIS A 50 4.23 -3.31 -10.73
CA HIS A 50 5.53 -3.97 -10.67
C HIS A 50 6.59 -2.94 -10.24
N GLY A 51 6.95 -2.97 -8.96
CA GLY A 51 7.90 -2.05 -8.36
C GLY A 51 8.72 -2.74 -7.27
N ASN A 52 8.67 -2.24 -6.04
CA ASN A 52 9.44 -2.80 -4.93
C ASN A 52 8.74 -3.95 -4.17
N ALA A 53 7.47 -4.22 -4.47
CA ALA A 53 6.67 -5.26 -3.84
C ALA A 53 6.07 -6.20 -4.88
N ALA A 54 6.06 -7.50 -4.58
CA ALA A 54 5.37 -8.47 -5.43
C ALA A 54 3.87 -8.14 -5.50
N PRO A 55 3.24 -8.14 -6.68
CA PRO A 55 1.83 -7.82 -6.81
C PRO A 55 0.96 -8.87 -6.12
N CYS A 56 -0.20 -8.44 -5.59
CA CYS A 56 -1.16 -9.38 -5.02
C CYS A 56 -2.01 -10.03 -6.11
N THR A 57 -2.01 -11.36 -6.15
CA THR A 57 -2.87 -12.13 -7.04
C THR A 57 -4.30 -12.27 -6.49
N MET A 58 -4.48 -12.20 -5.18
CA MET A 58 -5.78 -12.38 -4.51
C MET A 58 -6.62 -11.09 -4.37
N VAL A 59 -6.04 -9.93 -4.70
CA VAL A 59 -6.82 -8.67 -4.66
C VAL A 59 -7.79 -8.64 -5.85
N PRO A 60 -9.09 -8.40 -5.60
CA PRO A 60 -10.08 -8.27 -6.67
C PRO A 60 -9.83 -7.02 -7.53
N PRO A 61 -10.18 -7.05 -8.83
CA PRO A 61 -9.85 -5.98 -9.76
C PRO A 61 -10.39 -4.61 -9.31
N GLU A 62 -11.59 -4.55 -8.75
CA GLU A 62 -12.19 -3.31 -8.23
C GLU A 62 -11.30 -2.61 -7.19
N VAL A 63 -10.69 -3.38 -6.29
CA VAL A 63 -9.76 -2.86 -5.27
C VAL A 63 -8.43 -2.47 -5.90
N LYS A 64 -7.95 -3.24 -6.89
CA LYS A 64 -6.74 -2.88 -7.63
C LYS A 64 -6.91 -1.52 -8.31
N ASP A 65 -8.03 -1.32 -9.00
CA ASP A 65 -8.34 -0.08 -9.70
C ASP A 65 -8.56 1.09 -8.74
N GLU A 66 -9.24 0.88 -7.60
CA GLU A 66 -9.39 1.91 -6.56
C GLU A 66 -8.02 2.39 -6.04
N ILE A 67 -7.15 1.46 -5.66
CA ILE A 67 -5.81 1.80 -5.16
C ILE A 67 -4.94 2.40 -6.26
N LYS A 68 -4.97 1.84 -7.47
CA LYS A 68 -4.20 2.35 -8.62
C LYS A 68 -4.61 3.78 -8.96
N ALA A 69 -5.91 4.07 -9.03
CA ALA A 69 -6.41 5.42 -9.27
C ALA A 69 -6.03 6.38 -8.13
N TYR A 70 -5.99 5.89 -6.88
CA TYR A 70 -5.52 6.68 -5.75
C TYR A 70 -4.02 6.99 -5.84
N ILE A 71 -3.19 6.00 -6.20
CA ILE A 71 -1.75 6.19 -6.43
C ILE A 71 -1.56 7.21 -7.53
N ASP A 72 -2.19 7.04 -8.70
CA ASP A 72 -2.03 7.93 -9.86
C ASP A 72 -2.38 9.39 -9.53
N LYS A 73 -3.51 9.61 -8.84
CA LYS A 73 -3.92 10.94 -8.35
C LYS A 73 -2.94 11.55 -7.34
N ASN A 74 -2.28 10.73 -6.52
CA ASN A 74 -1.30 11.21 -5.53
C ASN A 74 0.13 11.31 -6.11
N ASP A 75 0.47 10.53 -7.12
CA ASP A 75 1.77 10.55 -7.81
C ASP A 75 1.86 11.73 -8.78
N ALA A 76 0.72 12.14 -9.37
CA ALA A 76 0.59 13.42 -10.06
C ALA A 76 0.95 14.62 -9.16
N ALA A 77 0.73 14.51 -7.84
CA ALA A 77 1.16 15.53 -6.88
C ALA A 77 2.67 15.47 -6.52
N LYS A 78 3.40 14.45 -6.98
CA LYS A 78 4.85 14.30 -6.76
C LYS A 78 5.72 14.51 -8.01
N LYS A 79 5.14 14.72 -9.20
CA LYS A 79 5.88 15.23 -10.38
C LYS A 79 6.20 16.72 -10.23
N GLY A 80 7.06 17.03 -9.27
CA GLY A 80 7.51 18.39 -8.97
C GLY A 80 8.84 18.44 -8.23
N HIS A 81 9.67 17.41 -8.32
CA HIS A 81 11.05 17.45 -7.84
C HIS A 81 11.98 16.92 -8.94
N LYS A 82 12.17 17.74 -9.98
CA LYS A 82 13.38 17.68 -10.80
C LYS A 82 14.47 18.47 -10.09
#